data_AF-A0A357M776-F1
#
_entry.id   AF-A0A357M776-F1
#
_cell.length_a   1.000
_cell.length_b   1.000
_cell.length_c   1.000
_cell.angle_alpha   90.00
_cell.angle_beta   90.00
_cell.angle_gamma   90.00
#
_symmetry.space_group_name_H-M   'P 1'
#
loop_
_entity.id
_entity.type
_entity.pdbx_description
1 polymer ?
#
loop_
_entity_poly.entity_id
_entity_poly.type
_entity_poly.pdbx_seq_one_letter_code
_entity_poly.pdbx_strand_id
1 'polypeptide(L)'
;MKYLENLRKNDKELQNKIETLLEKYQSYPVGSGYIDIITKYELSEKLIEEISNAGIAINAVTWWCHCSDENKKNHGCPHGMGGPKCTCCDGYYSEVGLDYETFEIAESEYNNLQTGVVTKDEIHSINQAVWNYIREYSYHERFSECLTPALWLHVPDEWKRIKYMKR
;
A
#
# COMPACT_ATOMS: atom_id res chain seq x y z
N MET A 1 18.43 9.27 15.31
CA MET A 1 17.09 9.89 15.41
C MET A 1 16.09 8.77 15.25
N LYS A 2 14.99 8.77 16.01
CA LYS A 2 14.00 7.69 15.87
C LYS A 2 13.34 7.76 14.49
N TYR A 3 12.83 6.64 14.01
CA TYR A 3 12.24 6.54 12.66
C TYR A 3 11.15 7.60 12.42
N LEU A 4 10.10 7.62 13.25
CA LEU A 4 9.00 8.59 13.08
C LEU A 4 9.43 10.05 13.30
N GLU A 5 10.40 10.31 14.17
CA GLU A 5 10.97 11.65 14.35
C GLU A 5 11.69 12.12 13.08
N ASN A 6 12.44 11.23 12.44
CA ASN A 6 13.11 11.53 11.18
C ASN A 6 12.10 11.81 10.06
N LEU A 7 11.00 11.07 9.99
CA LEU A 7 9.92 11.37 9.04
C LEU A 7 9.34 12.76 9.31
N ARG A 8 8.92 13.05 10.55
CA ARG A 8 8.35 14.36 10.93
C ARG A 8 9.27 15.53 10.58
N LYS A 9 10.58 15.36 10.76
CA LYS A 9 11.56 16.40 10.42
C LYS A 9 11.62 16.72 8.93
N ASN A 10 11.32 15.75 8.07
CA ASN A 10 11.42 15.85 6.61
C ASN A 10 10.05 15.72 5.92
N ASP A 11 8.97 16.09 6.62
CA ASP A 11 7.58 15.80 6.26
C ASP A 11 7.19 16.27 4.87
N LYS A 12 7.52 17.51 4.50
CA LYS A 12 7.15 18.09 3.20
C LYS A 12 7.86 17.40 2.05
N GLU A 13 9.15 17.11 2.21
CA GLU A 13 9.94 16.46 1.16
C GLU A 13 9.44 15.03 0.94
N LEU A 14 9.29 14.27 2.02
CA LEU A 14 8.87 12.87 1.96
C LEU A 14 7.43 12.72 1.47
N GLN A 15 6.49 13.55 1.93
CA GLN A 15 5.11 13.50 1.42
C GLN A 15 5.05 13.85 -0.08
N ASN A 16 5.79 14.86 -0.56
CA ASN A 16 5.87 15.15 -1.99
C ASN A 16 6.46 13.98 -2.79
N LYS A 17 7.48 13.33 -2.23
CA LYS A 17 8.10 12.16 -2.86
C LYS A 17 7.13 10.99 -2.92
N ILE A 18 6.42 10.68 -1.84
CA ILE A 18 5.36 9.66 -1.82
C ILE A 18 4.34 9.98 -2.91
N GLU A 19 3.71 11.16 -2.90
CA GLU A 19 2.68 11.51 -3.89
C GLU A 19 3.17 11.42 -5.35
N THR A 20 4.44 11.73 -5.60
CA THR A 20 5.04 11.58 -6.93
C THR A 20 5.19 10.10 -7.32
N LEU A 21 5.61 9.25 -6.38
CA LEU A 21 5.70 7.81 -6.60
C LEU A 21 4.31 7.19 -6.82
N LEU A 22 3.31 7.62 -6.05
CA LEU A 22 1.93 7.14 -6.21
C LEU A 22 1.37 7.48 -7.59
N GLU A 23 1.62 8.68 -8.10
CA GLU A 23 1.24 9.04 -9.47
C GLU A 23 2.01 8.23 -10.52
N LYS A 24 3.34 8.10 -10.34
CA LYS A 24 4.22 7.34 -11.25
C LYS A 24 3.74 5.89 -11.40
N TYR A 25 3.30 5.26 -10.31
CA TYR A 25 2.90 3.85 -10.27
C TYR A 25 1.39 3.64 -10.27
N GLN A 26 0.60 4.68 -10.59
CA GLN A 26 -0.86 4.60 -10.69
C GLN A 26 -1.48 3.97 -9.44
N SER A 27 -1.06 4.47 -8.27
CA SER A 27 -1.52 3.98 -6.96
C SER A 27 -2.60 4.88 -6.39
N TYR A 28 -3.61 4.26 -5.78
CA TYR A 28 -4.83 4.92 -5.30
C TYR A 28 -5.00 4.74 -3.80
N PRO A 29 -4.55 5.73 -2.99
CA PRO A 29 -4.85 5.75 -1.57
C PRO A 29 -6.35 5.95 -1.33
N VAL A 30 -6.90 5.14 -0.44
CA VAL A 30 -8.25 5.32 0.07
C VAL A 30 -8.22 6.30 1.25
N GLY A 31 -9.12 7.28 1.26
CA GLY A 31 -9.20 8.27 2.32
C GLY A 31 -8.09 9.33 2.29
N SER A 32 -7.75 9.87 3.47
CA SER A 32 -6.88 11.06 3.60
C SER A 32 -5.47 10.77 4.07
N GLY A 33 -5.17 9.54 4.47
CA GLY A 33 -3.85 9.11 4.95
C GLY A 33 -3.05 8.37 3.88
N TYR A 34 -1.94 7.76 4.32
CA TYR A 34 -1.07 6.91 3.50
C TYR A 34 -1.30 5.42 3.79
N ILE A 35 -2.57 5.04 3.88
CA ILE A 35 -3.04 3.67 4.07
C ILE A 35 -3.94 3.27 2.90
N ASP A 36 -4.19 1.96 2.76
CA ASP A 36 -4.97 1.40 1.66
C ASP A 36 -4.55 1.99 0.31
N ILE A 37 -3.24 1.99 0.04
CA ILE A 37 -2.68 2.47 -1.22
C ILE A 37 -2.79 1.36 -2.27
N ILE A 38 -3.95 1.32 -2.92
CA ILE A 38 -4.30 0.30 -3.93
C ILE A 38 -3.37 0.45 -5.13
N THR A 39 -2.61 -0.59 -5.44
CA THR A 39 -1.63 -0.57 -6.54
C THR A 39 -1.71 -1.87 -7.32
N LYS A 40 -1.69 -1.78 -8.65
CA LYS A 40 -1.71 -2.98 -9.51
C LYS A 40 -0.56 -3.92 -9.17
N TYR A 41 -0.82 -5.22 -9.22
CA TYR A 41 0.17 -6.24 -8.86
C TYR A 41 1.49 -6.06 -9.61
N GLU A 42 1.43 -5.84 -10.94
CA GLU A 42 2.60 -5.70 -11.81
C GLU A 42 3.46 -4.44 -11.55
N LEU A 43 2.92 -3.46 -10.82
CA LEU A 43 3.61 -2.23 -10.45
C LEU A 43 4.09 -2.24 -8.99
N SER A 44 3.61 -3.20 -8.19
CA SER A 44 3.79 -3.21 -6.73
C SER A 44 5.27 -3.35 -6.33
N GLU A 45 6.02 -4.26 -6.96
CA GLU A 45 7.45 -4.45 -6.66
C GLU A 45 8.25 -3.15 -6.80
N LYS A 46 8.09 -2.46 -7.93
CA LYS A 46 8.82 -1.21 -8.23
C LYS A 46 8.40 -0.06 -7.31
N LEU A 47 7.12 0.02 -6.95
CA LEU A 47 6.65 0.99 -5.97
C LEU A 47 7.29 0.71 -4.60
N ILE A 48 7.25 -0.52 -4.13
CA ILE A 48 7.81 -0.94 -2.84
C ILE A 48 9.31 -0.63 -2.79
N GLU A 49 10.05 -0.92 -3.86
CA GLU A 49 11.48 -0.59 -3.96
C GLU A 49 11.73 0.93 -3.81
N GLU A 50 10.97 1.77 -4.51
CA GLU A 50 11.14 3.22 -4.47
C GLU A 50 10.71 3.85 -3.14
N ILE A 51 9.67 3.29 -2.51
CA ILE A 51 9.25 3.62 -1.15
C ILE A 51 10.34 3.26 -0.13
N SER A 52 10.94 2.07 -0.28
CA SER A 52 12.10 1.65 0.53
C SER A 52 13.29 2.60 0.34
N ASN A 53 13.56 3.00 -0.91
CA ASN A 53 14.62 3.94 -1.24
C ASN A 53 14.41 5.33 -0.63
N ALA A 54 13.16 5.75 -0.44
CA ALA A 54 12.77 6.96 0.28
C ALA A 54 12.87 6.81 1.82
N GLY A 55 13.19 5.62 2.34
CA GLY A 55 13.30 5.37 3.77
C GLY A 55 11.95 5.30 4.48
N ILE A 56 10.94 4.75 3.80
CA ILE A 56 9.59 4.59 4.34
C ILE A 56 9.27 3.10 4.41
N ALA A 57 8.88 2.63 5.60
CA ALA A 57 8.43 1.26 5.82
C ALA A 57 6.95 1.09 5.46
N ILE A 58 6.59 -0.13 5.06
CA ILE A 58 5.23 -0.59 4.85
C ILE A 58 4.93 -1.59 5.97
N ASN A 59 3.90 -1.33 6.78
CA ASN A 59 3.60 -2.19 7.93
C ASN A 59 2.45 -3.18 7.69
N ALA A 60 1.66 -2.99 6.63
CA ALA A 60 0.58 -3.92 6.30
C ALA A 60 0.22 -3.92 4.82
N VAL A 61 -0.45 -5.02 4.41
CA VAL A 61 -1.08 -5.19 3.10
C VAL A 61 -2.49 -5.74 3.29
N THR A 62 -3.44 -5.10 2.62
CA THR A 62 -4.81 -5.59 2.44
C THR A 62 -5.07 -5.88 0.95
N TRP A 63 -6.08 -6.68 0.65
CA TRP A 63 -6.45 -6.99 -0.74
C TRP A 63 -7.75 -6.31 -1.15
N TRP A 64 -7.75 -5.84 -2.39
CA TRP A 64 -8.86 -5.16 -3.03
C TRP A 64 -9.16 -5.83 -4.37
N CYS A 65 -10.42 -5.80 -4.79
CA CYS A 65 -10.86 -6.28 -6.09
C CYS A 65 -11.13 -5.11 -7.02
N HIS A 66 -10.49 -5.07 -8.18
CA HIS A 66 -10.82 -4.14 -9.26
C HIS A 66 -12.07 -4.63 -9.98
N CYS A 67 -13.21 -4.02 -9.67
CA CYS A 67 -14.52 -4.38 -10.18
C CYS A 67 -14.82 -3.60 -11.47
N SER A 68 -14.40 -4.14 -12.61
CA SER A 68 -14.77 -3.69 -13.96
C SER A 68 -15.76 -4.68 -14.60
N ASP A 69 -16.42 -4.28 -15.70
CA ASP A 69 -17.27 -5.21 -16.46
C ASP A 69 -16.48 -6.40 -17.02
N GLU A 70 -15.23 -6.15 -17.41
CA GLU A 70 -14.30 -7.18 -17.86
C GLU A 70 -13.99 -8.17 -16.73
N ASN A 71 -13.59 -7.68 -15.55
CA ASN A 71 -13.27 -8.56 -14.42
C ASN A 71 -14.52 -9.26 -13.87
N LYS A 72 -15.69 -8.63 -13.95
CA LYS A 72 -16.97 -9.29 -13.65
C LYS A 72 -17.22 -10.49 -14.58
N LYS A 73 -16.96 -10.33 -15.87
CA LYS A 73 -17.13 -11.39 -16.86
C LYS A 73 -16.09 -12.51 -16.71
N ASN A 74 -14.83 -12.15 -16.47
CA ASN A 74 -13.71 -13.09 -16.48
C ASN A 74 -13.49 -13.78 -15.12
N HIS A 75 -13.83 -13.09 -14.02
CA HIS A 75 -13.47 -13.52 -12.68
C HIS A 75 -14.64 -13.54 -11.70
N GLY A 76 -15.83 -13.04 -12.07
CA GLY A 76 -17.02 -13.09 -11.20
C GLY A 76 -17.12 -11.95 -10.17
N CYS A 77 -16.41 -10.84 -10.39
CA CYS A 77 -16.46 -9.66 -9.52
C CYS A 77 -17.89 -9.12 -9.28
N PRO A 78 -18.16 -8.43 -8.14
CA PRO A 78 -17.21 -8.04 -7.10
C PRO A 78 -16.91 -9.15 -6.09
N HIS A 79 -15.66 -9.19 -5.60
CA HIS A 79 -15.23 -10.09 -4.53
C HIS A 79 -15.24 -9.43 -3.14
N GLY A 80 -16.03 -8.38 -2.90
CA GLY A 80 -15.92 -7.63 -1.65
C GLY A 80 -17.11 -6.74 -1.28
N MET A 81 -16.88 -5.82 -0.34
CA MET A 81 -17.92 -5.02 0.33
C MET A 81 -18.16 -3.62 -0.26
N GLY A 82 -17.53 -3.30 -1.40
CA GLY A 82 -17.58 -1.98 -2.03
C GLY A 82 -16.37 -1.10 -1.70
N GLY A 83 -16.32 0.10 -2.29
CA GLY A 83 -15.18 1.00 -2.17
C GLY A 83 -15.19 2.13 -3.21
N PRO A 84 -14.06 2.84 -3.38
CA PRO A 84 -14.01 4.03 -4.22
C PRO A 84 -14.06 3.69 -5.72
N LYS A 85 -14.59 4.60 -6.51
CA LYS A 85 -14.47 4.54 -7.98
C LYS A 85 -13.00 4.64 -8.38
N CYS A 86 -12.56 3.83 -9.34
CA CYS A 86 -11.23 3.99 -9.93
C CYS A 86 -11.18 5.33 -10.69
N THR A 87 -10.13 6.11 -10.48
CA THR A 87 -9.99 7.43 -11.12
C THR A 87 -9.21 7.40 -12.43
N CYS A 88 -8.45 6.34 -12.68
CA CYS A 88 -7.65 6.17 -13.90
C CYS A 88 -8.17 5.08 -14.84
N CYS A 89 -9.20 4.35 -14.43
CA CYS A 89 -9.66 3.15 -15.09
C CYS A 89 -11.15 2.98 -14.88
N ASP A 90 -11.77 2.16 -15.72
CA ASP A 90 -13.19 1.86 -15.58
C ASP A 90 -13.44 0.96 -14.37
N GLY A 91 -14.61 1.15 -13.74
CA GLY A 91 -15.04 0.39 -12.58
C GLY A 91 -14.70 1.05 -11.24
N TYR A 92 -14.70 0.23 -10.19
CA TYR A 92 -14.47 0.64 -8.81
C TYR A 92 -13.62 -0.40 -8.08
N TYR A 93 -13.05 -0.02 -6.94
CA TYR A 93 -12.37 -0.97 -6.06
C TYR A 93 -13.31 -1.45 -4.96
N SER A 94 -13.18 -2.70 -4.58
CA SER A 94 -13.95 -3.31 -3.51
C SER A 94 -13.04 -4.03 -2.53
N GLU A 95 -13.13 -3.68 -1.26
CA GLU A 95 -12.33 -4.35 -0.21
C GLU A 95 -12.81 -5.78 -0.03
N VAL A 96 -11.89 -6.74 -0.04
CA VAL A 96 -12.20 -8.19 -0.13
C VAL A 96 -12.43 -8.81 1.26
N GLY A 97 -12.24 -8.04 2.33
CA GLY A 97 -12.52 -8.43 3.72
C GLY A 97 -11.51 -9.40 4.33
N LEU A 98 -11.66 -9.69 5.63
CA LEU A 98 -10.73 -10.52 6.42
C LEU A 98 -10.69 -12.01 6.02
N ASP A 99 -11.66 -12.47 5.22
CA ASP A 99 -11.64 -13.83 4.69
C ASP A 99 -10.51 -14.05 3.68
N TYR A 100 -9.93 -12.96 3.20
CA TYR A 100 -8.70 -12.92 2.42
C TYR A 100 -7.52 -12.66 3.35
N GLU A 101 -6.41 -13.32 3.04
CA GLU A 101 -5.20 -13.20 3.84
C GLU A 101 -4.78 -11.72 3.88
N THR A 102 -4.51 -11.19 5.06
CA THR A 102 -3.89 -9.87 5.22
C THR A 102 -2.49 -10.08 5.76
N PHE A 103 -1.60 -9.14 5.49
CA PHE A 103 -0.24 -9.17 6.03
C PHE A 103 -0.03 -7.99 6.94
N GLU A 104 0.54 -8.26 8.11
CA GLU A 104 1.10 -7.27 9.01
C GLU A 104 2.54 -7.70 9.32
N ILE A 105 3.43 -6.72 9.42
CA ILE A 105 4.82 -6.98 9.85
C ILE A 105 4.85 -7.52 11.28
N ALA A 106 5.98 -8.12 11.69
CA ALA A 106 6.08 -8.66 13.03
C ALA A 106 5.95 -7.57 14.09
N GLU A 107 5.35 -7.89 15.24
CA GLU A 107 5.15 -6.95 16.34
C GLU A 107 6.47 -6.29 16.79
N SER A 108 7.57 -7.04 16.79
CA SER A 108 8.91 -6.50 17.10
C SER A 108 9.37 -5.44 16.10
N GLU A 109 9.13 -5.65 14.80
CA GLU A 109 9.45 -4.69 13.74
C GLU A 109 8.58 -3.45 13.85
N TYR A 110 7.28 -3.64 14.08
CA TYR A 110 6.33 -2.55 14.31
C TYR A 110 6.75 -1.68 15.51
N ASN A 111 7.08 -2.31 16.64
CA ASN A 111 7.53 -1.61 17.84
C ASN A 111 8.85 -0.86 17.62
N ASN A 112 9.76 -1.44 16.82
CA ASN A 112 11.02 -0.78 16.44
C ASN A 112 10.77 0.45 15.56
N LEU A 113 9.84 0.38 14.61
CA LEU A 113 9.45 1.55 13.80
C LEU A 113 8.81 2.67 14.66
N GLN A 114 8.00 2.29 15.65
CA GLN A 114 7.33 3.25 16.54
C GLN A 114 8.31 4.01 17.45
N THR A 115 9.30 3.32 18.01
CA THR A 115 10.10 3.86 19.13
C THR A 115 11.61 3.86 18.91
N GLY A 116 12.09 3.13 17.90
CA GLY A 116 13.50 2.83 17.68
C GLY A 116 14.16 3.69 16.62
N VAL A 117 15.47 3.46 16.47
CA VAL A 117 16.28 3.98 15.37
C VAL A 117 16.35 2.86 14.33
N VAL A 118 15.82 3.12 13.15
CA VAL A 118 15.74 2.15 12.06
C VAL A 118 16.61 2.62 10.91
N THR A 119 17.46 1.74 10.41
CA THR A 119 18.34 1.97 9.28
C THR A 119 17.59 1.78 7.96
N LYS A 120 18.19 2.27 6.88
CA LYS A 120 17.62 2.08 5.55
C LYS A 120 17.59 0.59 5.16
N ASP A 121 18.61 -0.19 5.54
CA ASP A 121 18.68 -1.62 5.23
C ASP A 121 17.60 -2.43 5.97
N GLU A 122 17.28 -2.05 7.22
CA GLU A 122 16.14 -2.62 7.95
C GLU A 122 14.81 -2.31 7.25
N ILE A 123 14.62 -1.08 6.76
CA ILE A 123 13.43 -0.71 5.98
C ILE A 123 13.32 -1.54 4.69
N HIS A 124 14.43 -1.71 3.97
CA HIS A 124 14.46 -2.59 2.80
C HIS A 124 14.08 -4.03 3.15
N SER A 125 14.56 -4.55 4.28
CA SER A 125 14.25 -5.90 4.73
C SER A 125 12.76 -6.07 5.06
N ILE A 126 12.18 -5.12 5.81
CA ILE A 126 10.74 -5.08 6.13
C ILE A 126 9.91 -5.05 4.83
N ASN A 127 10.23 -4.13 3.93
CA ASN A 127 9.49 -3.97 2.68
C ASN A 127 9.69 -5.16 1.71
N GLN A 128 10.83 -5.85 1.79
CA GLN A 128 11.05 -7.09 1.05
C GLN A 128 10.14 -8.22 1.56
N ALA A 129 9.91 -8.30 2.88
CA ALA A 129 8.95 -9.26 3.44
C ALA A 129 7.52 -8.99 2.94
N VAL A 130 7.13 -7.71 2.88
CA VAL A 130 5.86 -7.27 2.27
C VAL A 130 5.74 -7.73 0.81
N TRP A 131 6.78 -7.52 -0.01
CA TRP A 131 6.75 -7.97 -1.40
C TRP A 131 6.71 -9.50 -1.53
N ASN A 132 7.49 -10.21 -0.72
CA ASN A 132 7.48 -11.67 -0.70
C ASN A 132 6.08 -12.20 -0.40
N TYR A 133 5.38 -11.62 0.58
CA TYR A 133 4.00 -11.94 0.88
C TYR A 133 3.07 -11.72 -0.32
N ILE A 134 3.09 -10.53 -0.94
CA ILE A 134 2.24 -10.21 -2.11
C ILE A 134 2.48 -11.21 -3.24
N ARG A 135 3.75 -11.53 -3.49
CA ARG A 135 4.16 -12.48 -4.52
C ARG A 135 3.70 -13.90 -4.18
N GLU A 136 3.87 -14.36 -2.96
CA GLU A 136 3.44 -15.69 -2.53
C GLU A 136 1.92 -15.85 -2.61
N TYR A 137 1.17 -14.83 -2.16
CA TYR A 137 -0.28 -14.84 -2.25
C TYR A 137 -0.79 -14.92 -3.69
N SER A 138 -0.05 -14.38 -4.68
CA SER A 138 -0.44 -14.48 -6.10
C SER A 138 -0.46 -15.92 -6.65
N TYR A 139 0.10 -16.89 -5.91
CA TYR A 139 0.03 -18.32 -6.23
C TYR A 139 -0.99 -19.08 -5.36
N HIS A 140 -1.67 -18.42 -4.42
CA HIS A 140 -2.67 -19.03 -3.55
C HIS A 140 -3.94 -19.37 -4.34
N GLU A 141 -4.62 -20.47 -4.00
CA GLU A 141 -5.88 -20.91 -4.65
C GLU A 141 -7.04 -19.90 -4.59
N ARG A 142 -6.93 -18.90 -3.71
CA ARG A 142 -7.94 -17.85 -3.50
C ARG A 142 -7.61 -16.60 -4.31
N PHE A 143 -6.42 -16.54 -4.89
CA PHE A 143 -6.01 -15.43 -5.71
C PHE A 143 -6.81 -15.41 -7.02
N SER A 144 -7.15 -14.20 -7.45
CA SER A 144 -7.75 -13.93 -8.75
C SER A 144 -7.04 -12.72 -9.34
N GLU A 145 -6.88 -12.69 -10.66
CA GLU A 145 -6.17 -11.58 -11.34
C GLU A 145 -6.87 -10.22 -11.17
N CYS A 146 -8.14 -10.22 -10.78
CA CYS A 146 -8.85 -9.00 -10.40
C CYS A 146 -8.42 -8.44 -9.03
N LEU A 147 -7.65 -9.20 -8.24
CA LEU A 147 -7.16 -8.79 -6.94
C LEU A 147 -5.91 -7.93 -7.07
N THR A 148 -5.85 -6.90 -6.26
CA THR A 148 -4.78 -5.91 -6.25
C THR A 148 -4.41 -5.61 -4.79
N PRO A 149 -3.13 -5.55 -4.44
CA PRO A 149 -2.72 -5.24 -3.08
C PRO A 149 -2.96 -3.75 -2.78
N ALA A 150 -3.19 -3.45 -1.52
CA ALA A 150 -3.20 -2.10 -1.00
C ALA A 150 -2.20 -1.97 0.16
N LEU A 151 -1.25 -1.05 0.00
CA LEU A 151 -0.12 -0.90 0.92
C LEU A 151 -0.45 0.09 2.04
N TRP A 152 0.01 -0.22 3.25
CA TRP A 152 -0.11 0.67 4.41
C TRP A 152 1.27 1.20 4.76
N LEU A 153 1.52 2.48 4.51
CA LEU A 153 2.80 3.10 4.85
C LEU A 153 2.84 3.38 6.34
N HIS A 154 3.93 3.00 6.98
CA HIS A 154 4.19 3.32 8.37
C HIS A 154 4.77 4.73 8.47
N VAL A 155 3.89 5.72 8.55
CA VAL A 155 4.22 7.14 8.66
C VAL A 155 3.49 7.74 9.88
N PRO A 156 3.85 8.96 10.33
CA PRO A 156 3.14 9.60 11.45
C PRO A 156 1.63 9.74 11.18
N ASP A 157 0.79 9.38 12.15
CA ASP A 157 -0.69 9.37 12.01
C ASP A 157 -1.28 10.74 11.63
N GLU A 158 -0.59 11.82 12.01
CA GLU A 158 -0.98 13.18 11.67
C GLU A 158 -0.76 13.54 10.19
N TRP A 159 -0.01 12.72 9.43
CA TRP A 159 0.20 12.96 8.01
C TRP A 159 -1.09 12.80 7.22
N LYS A 160 -1.42 13.85 6.47
CA LYS A 160 -2.53 13.88 5.54
C LYS A 160 -2.01 14.11 4.15
N ARG A 161 -2.54 13.36 3.20
CA ARG A 161 -2.20 13.48 1.78
C ARG A 161 -2.30 14.92 1.31
N ILE A 162 -1.16 15.48 0.93
CA ILE A 162 -1.05 16.88 0.50
C ILE A 162 -1.78 17.16 -0.82
N LYS A 163 -1.94 16.15 -1.69
CA LYS A 163 -2.69 16.29 -2.95
C LYS A 163 -4.20 16.07 -2.80
N TYR A 164 -4.66 15.56 -1.65
CA TYR A 164 -6.10 15.46 -1.35
C TYR A 164 -6.76 16.83 -1.15
N MET A 165 -5.95 17.87 -0.87
CA MET A 165 -6.41 19.24 -0.61
C MET A 165 -6.47 20.13 -1.86
N LYS A 166 -6.13 19.61 -3.04
CA LYS A 166 -6.28 20.33 -4.31
C LYS A 166 -7.47 19.76 -5.08
N ARG A 167 -8.67 20.19 -4.70
CA ARG A 167 -9.85 20.16 -5.56
C ARG A 167 -10.27 21.59 -5.86
#